data_AF-A0A7V8NT96-F1
#
_entry.id   AF-A0A7V8NT96-F1
#
_cell.length_a   1.000
_cell.length_b   1.000
_cell.length_c   1.000
_cell.angle_alpha   90.00
_cell.angle_beta   90.00
_cell.angle_gamma   90.00
#
_symmetry.space_group_name_H-M   'P 1'
#
loop_
_entity.id
_entity.type
_entity.pdbx_description
1 polymer ?
#
loop_
_entity_poly.entity_id
_entity_poly.type
_entity_poly.pdbx_seq_one_letter_code
_entity_poly.pdbx_strand_id
1 'polypeptide(L)' 'MIPQDFEYSAPASLKEALELIATGERKILAGGMSLIPLMKLRLAAPEHVVDLARVPGLDYITESGG' A
#
# COMPACT_ATOMS: atom_id res chain seq x y z
N MET A 1 16.30 7.19 -11.78
CA MET A 1 15.77 8.23 -10.87
C MET A 1 15.27 7.55 -9.60
N ILE A 2 15.58 8.11 -8.43
CA ILE A 2 15.39 7.50 -7.11
C ILE A 2 14.25 8.25 -6.38
N PRO A 3 13.32 7.54 -5.71
CA PRO A 3 12.32 8.14 -4.83
C PRO A 3 12.92 9.01 -3.73
N GLN A 4 12.09 9.83 -3.09
CA GLN A 4 12.43 10.38 -1.78
C GLN A 4 12.33 9.30 -0.71
N ASP A 5 12.92 9.54 0.46
CA ASP A 5 12.79 8.64 1.60
C ASP A 5 11.34 8.61 2.07
N PHE A 6 10.90 7.45 2.53
CA PHE A 6 9.57 7.20 3.06
C PHE A 6 9.64 6.09 4.11
N GLU A 7 8.74 6.14 5.08
CA GLU A 7 8.54 5.03 6.00
C GLU A 7 7.73 3.93 5.34
N TYR A 8 8.17 2.69 5.52
CA TYR A 8 7.55 1.51 4.93
C TYR A 8 6.98 0.62 6.02
N SER A 9 5.69 0.26 5.89
CA SER A 9 5.00 -0.68 6.77
C SER A 9 4.44 -1.84 5.96
N ALA A 10 4.71 -3.07 6.39
CA ALA A 10 4.20 -4.29 5.77
C ALA A 10 3.43 -5.14 6.80
N PRO A 11 2.18 -4.76 7.11
CA PRO A 11 1.33 -5.46 8.09
C PRO A 11 1.10 -6.93 7.71
N ALA A 12 0.93 -7.77 8.73
CA ALA A 12 0.68 -9.21 8.55
C ALA A 12 -0.82 -9.57 8.62
N SER A 13 -1.69 -8.58 8.81
CA SER A 13 -3.14 -8.77 8.90
C SER A 13 -3.92 -7.58 8.35
N LEU A 14 -5.17 -7.83 7.96
CA LEU A 14 -6.07 -6.77 7.52
C LEU A 14 -6.33 -5.75 8.64
N LYS A 15 -6.40 -6.22 9.90
CA LYS A 15 -6.60 -5.36 11.06
C LYS A 15 -5.45 -4.36 11.22
N GLU A 16 -4.19 -4.82 11.25
CA GLU A 16 -3.03 -3.94 11.32
C GLU A 16 -2.97 -2.97 10.14
N ALA A 17 -3.27 -3.45 8.93
CA ALA A 17 -3.30 -2.60 7.74
C ALA A 17 -4.30 -1.45 7.88
N LEU A 18 -5.51 -1.74 8.38
CA LEU A 18 -6.54 -0.73 8.62
C LEU A 18 -6.15 0.26 9.72
N GLU A 19 -5.54 -0.21 10.82
CA GLU A 19 -5.04 0.65 11.90
C GLU A 19 -3.94 1.60 11.41
N LEU A 20 -3.02 1.09 10.57
CA LEU A 20 -2.01 1.92 9.93
C LEU A 20 -2.63 2.91 8.95
N ILE A 21 -3.59 2.51 8.11
CA ILE A 21 -4.20 3.41 7.13
C ILE A 21 -5.04 4.50 7.82
N ALA A 22 -5.65 4.22 8.97
CA ALA A 22 -6.49 5.17 9.69
C ALA A 22 -5.72 6.38 10.28
N THR A 23 -4.40 6.29 10.45
CA THR A 23 -3.63 7.24 11.27
C THR A 23 -2.92 8.36 10.48
N GLY A 24 -3.60 9.06 9.57
CA GLY A 24 -2.99 10.15 8.78
C GLY A 24 -2.81 9.79 7.29
N GLU A 25 -2.04 10.59 6.56
CA GLU A 25 -1.88 10.40 5.11
C GLU A 25 -0.87 9.29 4.80
N ARG A 26 -1.39 8.15 4.35
CA ARG A 26 -0.56 7.00 3.92
C ARG A 26 -0.94 6.55 2.54
N LYS A 27 0.06 6.19 1.74
CA LYS A 27 -0.17 5.61 0.43
C LYS A 27 -0.14 4.09 0.47
N ILE A 28 -1.16 3.49 -0.10
CA ILE A 28 -1.28 2.04 -0.17
C ILE A 28 -0.44 1.53 -1.34
N LEU A 29 0.42 0.56 -1.06
CA LEU A 29 1.17 -0.20 -2.04
C LEU A 29 0.51 -1.57 -2.21
N ALA A 30 -0.02 -1.81 -3.41
CA ALA A 30 -0.43 -3.12 -3.88
C ALA A 30 0.64 -3.64 -4.87
N GLY A 31 0.31 -3.84 -6.15
CA GLY A 31 1.27 -4.30 -7.16
C GLY A 31 2.36 -3.28 -7.57
N GLY A 32 2.37 -2.06 -7.04
CA GLY A 32 3.43 -1.06 -7.27
C GLY A 32 3.53 -0.44 -8.67
N MET A 33 2.75 -0.92 -9.66
CA MET A 33 2.88 -0.53 -11.08
C MET A 33 2.47 0.92 -11.39
N SER A 34 1.83 1.62 -10.46
CA SER A 34 1.52 3.06 -10.61
C SER A 34 2.29 3.89 -9.59
N LEU A 35 2.24 3.52 -8.31
CA LEU A 35 2.85 4.29 -7.23
C LEU A 35 4.37 4.38 -7.36
N ILE A 36 5.06 3.26 -7.62
CA ILE A 36 6.53 3.25 -7.69
C ILE A 36 7.03 4.10 -8.87
N PRO A 37 6.48 4.00 -10.11
CA PRO A 37 6.83 4.92 -11.18
C PRO A 37 6.61 6.39 -10.83
N LEU A 38 5.49 6.74 -10.22
CA LEU A 38 5.20 8.12 -9.80
C LEU A 38 6.21 8.63 -8.77
N MET A 39 6.61 7.79 -7.79
CA MET A 39 7.63 8.12 -6.80
C MET A 39 9.01 8.27 -7.44
N LYS A 40 9.38 7.39 -8.35
CA LYS A 40 10.66 7.48 -9.10
C LYS A 40 10.74 8.75 -9.93
N LEU A 41 9.63 9.25 -10.46
CA LEU A 41 9.53 10.50 -11.21
C LEU A 41 9.27 11.72 -10.32
N ARG A 42 9.16 11.53 -9.00
CA ARG A 42 8.84 12.58 -8.01
C ARG A 42 7.51 13.31 -8.28
N LEU A 43 6.57 12.63 -8.93
CA LEU A 43 5.20 13.09 -9.11
C LEU A 43 4.32 12.73 -7.90
N ALA A 44 4.77 11.79 -7.08
CA ALA A 44 4.23 11.47 -5.77
C ALA A 44 5.37 11.35 -4.76
N ALA A 45 5.19 11.90 -3.55
CA ALA A 45 6.17 11.87 -2.48
C ALA A 45 5.49 11.57 -1.13
N PRO A 46 4.92 10.36 -0.95
CA PRO A 46 4.30 9.98 0.31
C PRO A 46 5.37 9.80 1.39
N GLU A 47 5.11 10.31 2.59
CA GLU A 47 5.98 10.09 3.76
C GLU A 47 5.83 8.68 4.32
N HIS A 48 4.66 8.06 4.17
CA HIS A 48 4.38 6.70 4.65
C HIS A 48 3.73 5.85 3.56
N VAL A 49 4.24 4.63 3.39
CA VAL A 49 3.74 3.61 2.46
C VAL A 49 3.35 2.35 3.23
N VAL A 50 2.12 1.89 3.01
CA VAL A 50 1.58 0.66 3.60
C VAL A 50 1.43 -0.39 2.52
N ASP A 51 2.23 -1.46 2.60
CA ASP A 51 2.24 -2.56 1.64
C ASP A 51 1.30 -3.69 2.05
N LEU A 52 0.35 -3.99 1.16
CA LEU A 52 -0.67 -5.02 1.38
C LEU A 52 -0.26 -6.40 0.86
N ALA A 53 0.92 -6.56 0.24
CA ALA A 53 1.36 -7.82 -0.37
C ALA A 53 1.44 -9.01 0.61
N ARG A 54 1.52 -8.74 1.93
CA ARG A 54 1.58 -9.76 2.98
C ARG A 54 0.26 -9.95 3.73
N VAL A 55 -0.76 -9.18 3.40
CA VAL A 55 -2.06 -9.27 4.08
C VAL A 55 -2.86 -10.42 3.47
N PRO A 56 -3.16 -11.48 4.24
CA PRO A 56 -3.87 -12.64 3.72
C PRO A 56 -5.32 -12.30 3.38
N GLY A 57 -5.86 -12.97 2.37
CA GLY A 57 -7.27 -12.84 1.99
C GLY A 57 -7.59 -11.56 1.22
N LEU A 58 -6.63 -11.03 0.45
CA LEU A 58 -6.85 -9.92 -0.50
C LEU A 58 -6.69 -10.34 -1.97
N ASP A 59 -6.43 -11.63 -2.22
CA ASP A 59 -6.03 -12.22 -3.49
C ASP A 59 -6.95 -13.37 -3.91
N TYR A 60 -8.26 -13.19 -3.73
CA TYR A 60 -9.25 -14.22 -4.03
C TYR A 60 -10.39 -13.68 -4.90
N ILE A 61 -11.11 -14.60 -5.53
CA ILE A 61 -12.34 -14.35 -6.25
C ILE A 61 -13.45 -15.07 -5.49
N THR A 62 -14.58 -14.40 -5.29
CA THR A 62 -15.78 -14.97 -4.67
C THR A 62 -17.00 -14.55 -5.47
N GLU A 63 -18.02 -15.41 -5.49
CA GLU A 63 -19.31 -15.14 -6.12
C GLU A 63 -20.35 -14.98 -5.02
N SER A 64 -21.11 -13.89 -5.09
CA SER A 64 -22.18 -13.61 -4.14
C SER A 64 -23.40 -13.08 -4.88
N GLY A 65 -24.54 -13.78 -4.76
CA GLY A 65 -25.82 -13.31 -5.28
C GLY A 65 -26.30 -13.92 -6.60
N GLY A 66 -25.47 -14.68 -7.34
CA GLY A 66 -25.86 -15.36 -8.60
C GLY A 66 -25.97 -14.43 -9.80
#